data_AF-A0A951I5P3-F1
#
_entry.id   AF-A0A951I5P3-F1
#
_cell.length_a   1.000
_cell.length_b   1.000
_cell.length_c   1.000
_cell.angle_alpha   90.00
_cell.angle_beta   90.00
_cell.angle_gamma   90.00
#
_symmetry.space_group_name_H-M   'P 1'
#
loop_
_entity.id
_entity.type
_entity.pdbx_description
1 polymer ?
#
loop_
_entity_poly.entity_id
_entity_poly.type
_entity_poly.pdbx_seq_one_letter_code
_entity_poly.pdbx_strand_id
1 'polypeptide(L)'
;RFGTLAQTDSLGTFYTYRTNIGNSVTRGLEIFVQADWQLGANSSISVFTSTALMHARYTDAIVKSGGLNQNISGNQVESAPDLTSRNGMTLRSGRLNLSALYSYTAATFADALNTVNPSPGTGAVGLVPAYGLLDLNAGFRFSRHVECRFNLSNLLDRQYFTKRPMFYPGPGVWSSDGRNFTASLAVRI
;
A
#
# COMPACT_ATOMS: atom_id res chain seq x y z
N ARG A 1 -19.42 -5.96 -1.37
CA ARG A 1 -18.81 -5.76 -0.02
C ARG A 1 -19.92 -5.82 1.03
N PHE A 2 -19.66 -6.39 2.22
CA PHE A 2 -20.56 -6.30 3.37
C PHE A 2 -20.49 -4.91 4.03
N GLY A 3 -21.65 -4.39 4.40
CA GLY A 3 -21.79 -3.17 5.20
C GLY A 3 -23.15 -3.13 5.86
N THR A 4 -23.57 -1.94 6.28
CA THR A 4 -24.83 -1.75 7.01
C THR A 4 -25.72 -0.74 6.28
N LEU A 5 -27.02 -0.96 6.36
CA LEU A 5 -28.08 -0.06 5.91
C LEU A 5 -28.96 0.36 7.10
N ALA A 6 -29.45 1.58 7.07
CA ALA A 6 -30.55 2.06 7.91
C ALA A 6 -31.88 1.59 7.32
N GLN A 7 -32.69 0.89 8.10
CA GLN A 7 -34.04 0.48 7.71
C GLN A 7 -35.02 0.73 8.85
N THR A 8 -36.30 0.80 8.49
CA THR A 8 -37.41 0.93 9.42
C THR A 8 -38.39 -0.21 9.14
N ASP A 9 -38.81 -0.91 10.17
CA ASP A 9 -39.78 -2.00 10.01
C ASP A 9 -41.20 -1.46 9.76
N SER A 10 -42.15 -2.37 9.55
CA SER A 10 -43.56 -2.01 9.33
C SER A 10 -44.23 -1.33 10.53
N LEU A 11 -43.61 -1.36 11.71
CA LEU A 11 -44.09 -0.74 12.94
C LEU A 11 -43.43 0.62 13.22
N GLY A 12 -42.56 1.10 12.33
CA GLY A 12 -41.85 2.37 12.49
C GLY A 12 -40.57 2.29 13.33
N THR A 13 -40.11 1.08 13.69
CA THR A 13 -38.91 0.89 14.51
C THR A 13 -37.66 0.93 13.63
N PHE A 14 -36.72 1.83 13.95
CA PHE A 14 -35.43 1.92 13.29
C PHE A 14 -34.51 0.76 13.67
N TYR A 15 -33.88 0.13 12.69
CA TYR A 15 -32.85 -0.87 12.89
C TYR A 15 -31.73 -0.77 11.85
N THR A 16 -30.62 -1.46 12.14
CA THR A 16 -29.47 -1.53 11.23
C THR A 16 -29.42 -2.90 10.60
N TYR A 17 -29.48 -2.95 9.27
CA TYR A 17 -29.46 -4.20 8.51
C TYR A 17 -28.08 -4.44 7.90
N ARG A 18 -27.47 -5.60 8.19
CA ARG A 18 -26.15 -5.96 7.64
C ARG A 18 -26.33 -6.77 6.36
N THR A 19 -25.84 -6.24 5.24
CA THR A 19 -26.03 -6.83 3.91
C THR A 19 -24.92 -6.39 2.94
N ASN A 20 -24.99 -6.83 1.69
CA ASN A 20 -24.17 -6.28 0.62
C ASN A 20 -24.60 -4.85 0.31
N ILE A 21 -23.63 -3.93 0.31
CA ILE A 21 -23.89 -2.51 0.12
C ILE A 21 -23.84 -2.06 -1.35
N GLY A 22 -23.52 -2.96 -2.28
CA GLY A 22 -23.51 -2.66 -3.71
C GLY A 22 -22.36 -3.26 -4.51
N ASN A 23 -22.26 -2.79 -5.75
CA ASN A 23 -21.31 -3.23 -6.78
C ASN A 23 -20.15 -2.25 -6.95
N SER A 24 -19.00 -2.76 -7.38
CA SER A 24 -17.84 -1.96 -7.77
C SER A 24 -17.28 -2.41 -9.11
N VAL A 25 -16.57 -1.51 -9.78
CA VAL A 25 -15.85 -1.75 -11.02
C VAL A 25 -14.44 -1.22 -10.85
N THR A 26 -13.45 -2.02 -11.25
CA THR A 26 -12.05 -1.62 -11.28
C THR A 26 -11.55 -1.67 -12.72
N ARG A 27 -10.98 -0.56 -13.18
CA ARG A 27 -10.34 -0.45 -14.50
C ARG A 27 -8.94 0.09 -14.31
N GLY A 28 -7.98 -0.42 -15.05
CA GLY A 28 -6.61 -0.01 -14.83
C GLY A 28 -5.65 -0.48 -15.89
N LEU A 29 -4.40 -0.09 -15.68
CA LEU A 29 -3.25 -0.44 -16.50
C LEU A 29 -2.11 -0.86 -15.58
N GLU A 30 -1.49 -1.98 -15.89
CA GLU A 30 -0.27 -2.46 -15.22
C GLU A 30 0.88 -2.41 -16.21
N ILE A 31 2.00 -1.82 -15.78
CA ILE A 31 3.18 -1.58 -16.61
C ILE A 31 4.38 -2.14 -15.87
N PHE A 32 5.17 -2.94 -16.57
CA PHE A 32 6.50 -3.34 -16.12
C PHE A 32 7.49 -3.12 -17.24
N VAL A 33 8.57 -2.40 -16.95
CA VAL A 33 9.67 -2.16 -17.87
C VAL A 33 10.97 -2.32 -17.11
N GLN A 34 11.91 -3.07 -17.70
CA GLN A 34 13.26 -3.24 -17.19
C GLN A 34 14.26 -3.04 -18.32
N ALA A 35 15.37 -2.40 -17.99
CA ALA A 35 16.50 -2.25 -18.89
C ALA A 35 17.79 -2.55 -18.14
N ASP A 36 18.68 -3.26 -18.83
CA ASP A 36 19.95 -3.75 -18.31
C ASP A 36 21.07 -3.30 -19.22
N TRP A 37 22.13 -2.72 -18.63
CA TRP A 37 23.29 -2.24 -19.36
C TRP A 37 24.58 -2.78 -18.74
N GLN A 38 25.50 -3.18 -19.61
CA GLN A 38 26.87 -3.48 -19.21
C GLN A 38 27.69 -2.19 -19.23
N LEU A 39 28.28 -1.83 -18.10
CA LEU A 39 29.15 -0.65 -17.95
C LEU A 39 30.63 -0.99 -18.15
N GLY A 40 30.97 -2.28 -18.15
CA GLY A 40 32.32 -2.79 -18.37
C GLY A 40 32.36 -4.31 -18.24
N ALA A 41 33.55 -4.91 -18.27
CA ALA A 41 33.70 -6.37 -18.24
C ALA A 41 33.10 -7.04 -16.98
N ASN A 42 33.12 -6.34 -15.84
CA ASN A 42 32.66 -6.85 -14.55
C ASN A 42 31.61 -5.95 -13.88
N SER A 43 30.99 -5.02 -14.62
CA SER A 43 30.08 -4.03 -14.06
C SER A 43 28.83 -3.89 -14.89
N SER A 44 27.67 -3.93 -14.25
CA SER A 44 26.36 -3.81 -14.89
C SER A 44 25.44 -2.94 -14.05
N ILE A 45 24.51 -2.27 -14.72
CA ILE A 45 23.42 -1.54 -14.09
C ILE A 45 22.10 -2.07 -14.64
N SER A 46 21.14 -2.30 -13.75
CA SER A 46 19.77 -2.66 -14.08
C SER A 46 18.86 -1.59 -13.51
N VAL A 47 17.90 -1.12 -14.29
CA VAL A 47 16.86 -0.19 -13.84
C VAL A 47 15.52 -0.75 -14.24
N PHE A 48 14.56 -0.73 -13.33
CA PHE A 48 13.20 -1.16 -13.62
C PHE A 48 12.16 -0.22 -13.03
N THR A 49 10.97 -0.25 -13.62
CA THR A 49 9.74 0.28 -13.04
C THR A 49 8.64 -0.77 -13.12
N SER A 50 7.87 -0.89 -12.04
CA SER A 50 6.62 -1.65 -11.97
C SER A 50 5.55 -0.70 -11.46
N THR A 51 4.60 -0.32 -12.31
CA THR A 51 3.61 0.71 -12.01
C THR A 51 2.22 0.19 -12.35
N ALA A 52 1.28 0.29 -11.41
CA ALA A 52 -0.12 -0.03 -11.60
C ALA A 52 -0.98 1.22 -11.37
N LEU A 53 -1.82 1.53 -12.36
CA LEU A 53 -2.83 2.58 -12.34
C LEU A 53 -4.20 1.89 -12.21
N MET A 54 -4.88 2.03 -11.08
CA MET A 54 -6.09 1.25 -10.78
C MET A 54 -7.25 2.12 -10.32
N HIS A 55 -8.20 2.39 -11.20
CA HIS A 55 -9.39 3.16 -10.89
C HIS A 55 -10.53 2.26 -10.41
N ALA A 56 -10.52 1.93 -9.11
CA ALA A 56 -11.56 1.15 -8.46
C ALA A 56 -12.66 2.05 -7.88
N ARG A 57 -13.90 1.95 -8.38
CA ARG A 57 -15.04 2.78 -7.97
C ARG A 57 -16.31 1.95 -7.72
N TYR A 58 -17.11 2.39 -6.76
CA TYR A 58 -18.49 1.92 -6.58
C TYR A 58 -19.38 2.38 -7.75
N THR A 59 -20.35 1.57 -8.17
CA THR A 59 -21.21 1.88 -9.35
C THR A 59 -22.70 1.88 -9.03
N ASP A 60 -23.14 0.98 -8.15
CA ASP A 60 -24.49 0.94 -7.60
C ASP A 60 -24.36 0.49 -6.15
N ALA A 61 -24.18 1.47 -5.27
CA ALA A 61 -23.91 1.19 -3.87
C ALA A 61 -24.48 2.24 -2.92
N ILE A 62 -25.00 1.76 -1.79
CA ILE A 62 -25.59 2.53 -0.71
C ILE A 62 -25.04 2.04 0.63
N VAL A 63 -24.68 2.96 1.52
CA VAL A 63 -24.21 2.61 2.87
C VAL A 63 -24.82 3.53 3.91
N LYS A 64 -25.06 2.99 5.10
CA LYS A 64 -25.51 3.77 6.25
C LYS A 64 -24.47 4.81 6.64
N SER A 65 -24.92 6.05 6.80
CA SER A 65 -24.20 7.16 7.43
C SER A 65 -25.13 7.80 8.46
N GLY A 66 -24.78 7.69 9.74
CA GLY A 66 -25.68 8.10 10.83
C GLY A 66 -27.00 7.34 10.81
N GLY A 67 -28.13 8.05 10.71
CA GLY A 67 -29.47 7.46 10.64
C GLY A 67 -30.00 7.20 9.23
N LEU A 68 -29.24 7.50 8.19
CA LEU A 68 -29.71 7.49 6.79
C LEU A 68 -28.83 6.61 5.91
N ASN A 69 -29.38 6.17 4.77
CA ASN A 69 -28.59 5.55 3.71
C ASN A 69 -28.10 6.61 2.73
N GLN A 70 -26.81 6.56 2.40
CA GLN A 70 -26.19 7.46 1.44
C GLN A 70 -25.74 6.66 0.22
N ASN A 71 -26.00 7.21 -0.97
CA ASN A 71 -25.46 6.68 -2.23
C ASN A 71 -23.95 6.98 -2.28
N ILE A 72 -23.15 5.95 -2.52
CA ILE A 72 -21.68 6.01 -2.61
C ILE A 72 -21.18 5.62 -4.00
N SER A 73 -22.05 5.59 -5.00
CA SER A 73 -21.66 5.34 -6.39
C SER A 73 -20.73 6.46 -6.85
N GLY A 74 -19.59 6.09 -7.45
CA GLY A 74 -18.49 6.99 -7.77
C GLY A 74 -17.42 7.12 -6.69
N ASN A 75 -17.65 6.64 -5.47
CA ASN A 75 -16.61 6.63 -4.43
C ASN A 75 -15.52 5.59 -4.76
N GLN A 76 -14.28 5.90 -4.37
CA GLN A 76 -13.14 4.99 -4.40
C GLN A 76 -13.39 3.80 -3.48
N VAL A 77 -13.12 2.60 -3.99
CA VAL A 77 -13.12 1.39 -3.18
C VAL A 77 -12.01 1.48 -2.13
N GLU A 78 -12.31 1.09 -0.91
CA GLU A 78 -11.40 1.22 0.22
C GLU A 78 -10.13 0.40 0.01
N SER A 79 -9.00 0.93 0.48
CA SER A 79 -7.67 0.28 0.32
C SER A 79 -7.30 -0.04 -1.14
N ALA A 80 -7.92 0.59 -2.13
CA ALA A 80 -7.60 0.42 -3.55
C ALA A 80 -6.94 1.70 -4.10
N PRO A 81 -5.60 1.82 -4.05
CA PRO A 81 -4.89 3.03 -4.50
C PRO A 81 -5.00 3.20 -6.01
N ASP A 82 -5.18 4.45 -6.45
CA ASP A 82 -5.25 4.78 -7.87
C ASP A 82 -3.88 4.63 -8.58
N LEU A 83 -2.78 4.71 -7.82
CA LEU A 83 -1.41 4.52 -8.31
C LEU A 83 -0.58 3.76 -7.28
N THR A 84 0.10 2.71 -7.73
CA THR A 84 1.25 2.11 -7.03
C THR A 84 2.41 2.03 -7.99
N SER A 85 3.62 2.39 -7.54
CA SER A 85 4.81 2.37 -8.38
C SER A 85 6.02 1.92 -7.59
N ARG A 86 6.81 1.02 -8.15
CA ARG A 86 8.07 0.53 -7.59
C ARG A 86 9.15 0.68 -8.63
N ASN A 87 10.14 1.50 -8.32
CA ASN A 87 11.22 1.87 -9.23
C ASN A 87 12.53 1.47 -8.59
N GLY A 88 13.27 0.58 -9.24
CA GLY A 88 14.49 0.04 -8.70
C GLY A 88 15.68 0.28 -9.61
N MET A 89 16.84 0.43 -8.98
CA MET A 89 18.13 0.46 -9.66
C MET A 89 19.07 -0.48 -8.93
N THR A 90 19.77 -1.34 -9.67
CA THR A 90 20.76 -2.27 -9.15
C THR A 90 22.07 -2.09 -9.89
N LEU A 91 23.12 -1.73 -9.17
CA LEU A 91 24.50 -1.67 -9.67
C LEU A 91 25.26 -2.90 -9.19
N ARG A 92 25.77 -3.69 -10.12
CA ARG A 92 26.65 -4.83 -9.86
C ARG A 92 28.04 -4.47 -10.34
N SER A 93 29.06 -4.64 -9.50
CA SER A 93 30.45 -4.40 -9.89
C SER A 93 31.37 -5.39 -9.18
N GLY A 94 31.85 -6.40 -9.91
CA GLY A 94 32.70 -7.48 -9.41
C GLY A 94 32.07 -8.21 -8.21
N ARG A 95 32.56 -7.90 -7.01
CA ARG A 95 32.10 -8.50 -5.73
C ARG A 95 30.99 -7.71 -5.04
N LEU A 96 30.67 -6.51 -5.52
CA LEU A 96 29.71 -5.60 -4.94
C LEU A 96 28.38 -5.64 -5.69
N ASN A 97 27.28 -5.63 -4.95
CA ASN A 97 25.92 -5.46 -5.46
C ASN A 97 25.21 -4.40 -4.64
N LEU A 98 24.94 -3.24 -5.22
CA LEU A 98 24.17 -2.17 -4.60
C LEU A 98 22.81 -2.08 -5.25
N SER A 99 21.76 -1.84 -4.50
CA SER A 99 20.42 -1.64 -5.02
C SER A 99 19.68 -0.58 -4.24
N ALA A 100 18.93 0.25 -4.96
CA ALA A 100 17.99 1.21 -4.39
C ALA A 100 16.59 0.89 -4.94
N LEU A 101 15.58 0.97 -4.08
CA LEU A 101 14.19 0.78 -4.45
C LEU A 101 13.36 1.94 -3.90
N TYR A 102 12.73 2.70 -4.79
CA TYR A 102 11.71 3.67 -4.42
C TYR A 102 10.32 3.08 -4.66
N SER A 103 9.54 2.92 -3.59
CA SER A 103 8.16 2.45 -3.64
C SER A 103 7.21 3.59 -3.29
N TYR A 104 6.20 3.84 -4.11
CA TYR A 104 5.15 4.84 -3.91
C TYR A 104 3.77 4.20 -3.96
N THR A 105 2.91 4.58 -3.02
CA THR A 105 1.50 4.21 -2.97
C THR A 105 0.67 5.47 -2.82
N ALA A 106 -0.27 5.70 -3.73
CA ALA A 106 -1.22 6.80 -3.65
C ALA A 106 -2.16 6.66 -2.44
N ALA A 107 -2.82 7.78 -2.10
CA ALA A 107 -3.75 7.79 -0.99
C ALA A 107 -4.93 6.85 -1.23
N THR A 108 -5.48 6.30 -0.15
CA THR A 108 -6.66 5.43 -0.16
C THR A 108 -7.64 5.85 0.94
N PHE A 109 -8.86 5.32 0.89
CA PHE A 109 -9.82 5.50 1.97
C PHE A 109 -9.97 4.24 2.81
N ALA A 110 -10.22 4.42 4.10
CA ALA A 110 -10.52 3.32 5.02
C ALA A 110 -12.01 2.94 5.05
N ASP A 111 -12.89 3.79 4.51
CA ASP A 111 -14.34 3.64 4.54
C ASP A 111 -15.01 3.97 3.19
N ALA A 112 -16.18 3.38 2.97
CA ALA A 112 -16.93 3.44 1.72
C ALA A 112 -17.46 4.85 1.41
N LEU A 113 -17.61 5.67 2.45
CA LEU A 113 -18.03 7.06 2.34
C LEU A 113 -16.91 7.97 1.83
N ASN A 114 -15.68 7.46 1.70
CA ASN A 114 -14.50 8.24 1.32
C ASN A 114 -14.30 9.44 2.25
N THR A 115 -14.44 9.19 3.55
CA THR A 115 -14.23 10.21 4.57
C THR A 115 -12.81 10.75 4.45
N VAL A 116 -12.63 12.07 4.31
CA VAL A 116 -11.29 12.68 4.28
C VAL A 116 -10.80 12.93 5.70
N ASN A 117 -11.61 13.67 6.47
CA ASN A 117 -11.31 14.02 7.86
C ASN A 117 -12.05 13.07 8.80
N PRO A 118 -11.34 12.23 9.57
CA PRO A 118 -11.99 11.35 10.54
C PRO A 118 -12.73 12.15 11.63
N SER A 119 -13.88 11.66 12.07
CA SER A 119 -14.54 12.20 13.25
C SER A 119 -13.66 12.03 14.50
N PRO A 120 -13.69 12.98 15.45
CA PRO A 120 -12.95 12.87 16.71
C PRO A 120 -13.45 11.64 17.49
N GLY A 121 -12.58 10.65 17.74
CA GLY A 121 -12.95 9.49 18.54
C GLY A 121 -12.02 8.28 18.36
N THR A 122 -11.94 7.73 17.15
CA THR A 122 -11.19 6.47 16.89
C THR A 122 -10.11 6.59 15.83
N GLY A 123 -10.26 7.47 14.84
CA GLY A 123 -9.35 7.54 13.69
C GLY A 123 -9.37 6.30 12.78
N ALA A 124 -10.35 5.40 12.96
CA ALA A 124 -10.48 4.13 12.22
C ALA A 124 -11.09 4.29 10.83
N VAL A 125 -11.72 5.43 10.56
CA VAL A 125 -12.20 5.84 9.23
C VAL A 125 -11.33 6.99 8.73
N GLY A 126 -11.46 7.37 7.46
CA GLY A 126 -10.74 8.52 6.93
C GLY A 126 -9.75 8.18 5.82
N LEU A 127 -9.08 9.23 5.32
CA LEU A 127 -8.02 9.13 4.34
C LEU A 127 -6.78 8.44 4.94
N VAL A 128 -6.25 7.47 4.22
CA VAL A 128 -4.89 6.93 4.37
C VAL A 128 -3.99 7.70 3.41
N PRO A 129 -3.08 8.56 3.89
CA PRO A 129 -2.24 9.38 3.05
C PRO A 129 -1.37 8.55 2.10
N ALA A 130 -1.03 9.16 0.96
CA ALA A 130 -0.01 8.61 0.08
C ALA A 130 1.34 8.56 0.79
N TYR A 131 2.15 7.57 0.49
CA TYR A 131 3.49 7.43 1.06
C TYR A 131 4.49 6.93 0.03
N GLY A 132 5.74 7.35 0.22
CA GLY A 132 6.88 6.94 -0.59
C GLY A 132 8.03 6.50 0.30
N LEU A 133 8.59 5.33 0.03
CA LEU A 133 9.68 4.72 0.78
C LEU A 133 10.88 4.49 -0.13
N LEU A 134 12.07 4.78 0.40
CA LEU A 134 13.34 4.51 -0.25
C LEU A 134 14.08 3.45 0.56
N ASP A 135 14.33 2.30 -0.06
CA ASP A 135 15.06 1.18 0.54
C ASP A 135 16.42 1.03 -0.15
N LEU A 136 17.46 0.74 0.63
CA LEU A 136 18.81 0.46 0.13
C LEU A 136 19.25 -0.94 0.51
N ASN A 137 19.79 -1.66 -0.45
CA ASN A 137 20.36 -2.98 -0.26
C ASN A 137 21.81 -2.97 -0.75
N ALA A 138 22.71 -3.56 0.04
CA ALA A 138 24.11 -3.73 -0.31
C ALA A 138 24.53 -5.18 -0.04
N GLY A 139 25.15 -5.81 -1.03
CA GLY A 139 25.73 -7.13 -0.94
C GLY A 139 27.22 -7.06 -1.27
N PHE A 140 28.04 -7.72 -0.46
CA PHE A 140 29.46 -7.84 -0.73
C PHE A 140 29.90 -9.31 -0.61
N ARG A 141 30.46 -9.83 -1.69
CA ARG A 141 30.97 -11.19 -1.76
C ARG A 141 32.45 -11.22 -1.39
N PHE A 142 32.79 -11.73 -0.21
CA PHE A 142 34.18 -11.87 0.23
C PHE A 142 34.90 -12.98 -0.54
N SER A 143 34.22 -14.12 -0.74
CA SER A 143 34.74 -15.29 -1.45
C SER A 143 33.61 -16.02 -2.19
N ARG A 144 33.92 -17.11 -2.90
CA ARG A 144 32.88 -17.95 -3.52
C ARG A 144 31.92 -18.57 -2.48
N HIS A 145 32.36 -18.66 -1.23
CA HIS A 145 31.65 -19.31 -0.13
C HIS A 145 30.98 -18.30 0.82
N VAL A 146 31.40 -17.03 0.84
CA VAL A 146 30.96 -16.05 1.86
C VAL A 146 30.48 -14.75 1.24
N GLU A 147 29.27 -14.33 1.61
CA GLU A 147 28.63 -13.09 1.18
C GLU A 147 27.95 -12.41 2.38
N CYS A 148 28.22 -11.12 2.60
CA CYS A 148 27.42 -10.30 3.52
C CYS A 148 26.38 -9.50 2.75
N ARG A 149 25.20 -9.34 3.35
CA ARG A 149 24.11 -8.50 2.85
C ARG A 149 23.67 -7.55 3.95
N PHE A 150 23.36 -6.34 3.54
CA PHE A 150 22.83 -5.27 4.35
C PHE A 150 21.57 -4.75 3.67
N ASN A 151 20.49 -4.61 4.41
CA ASN A 151 19.25 -3.98 3.97
C ASN A 151 18.91 -2.84 4.92
N LEU A 152 18.61 -1.68 4.37
CA LEU A 152 18.16 -0.49 5.08
C LEU A 152 16.82 -0.10 4.48
N SER A 153 15.74 -0.47 5.15
CA SER A 153 14.38 -0.13 4.71
C SER A 153 13.98 1.22 5.28
N ASN A 154 13.20 1.99 4.53
CA ASN A 154 12.75 3.34 4.89
C ASN A 154 13.93 4.27 5.27
N LEU A 155 14.91 4.42 4.36
CA LEU A 155 16.12 5.22 4.54
C LEU A 155 15.83 6.63 5.07
N LEU A 156 14.78 7.26 4.54
CA LEU A 156 14.37 8.63 4.86
C LEU A 156 13.54 8.75 6.14
N ASP A 157 13.31 7.64 6.85
CA ASP A 157 12.59 7.59 8.12
C ASP A 157 11.20 8.26 8.05
N ARG A 158 10.49 7.98 6.95
CA ARG A 158 9.15 8.50 6.73
C ARG A 158 8.20 7.83 7.72
N GLN A 159 7.46 8.65 8.47
CA GLN A 159 6.31 8.18 9.24
C GLN A 159 5.12 8.00 8.31
N TYR A 160 4.54 6.81 8.31
CA TYR A 160 3.39 6.46 7.48
C TYR A 160 2.55 5.37 8.14
N PHE A 161 1.38 5.13 7.56
CA PHE A 161 0.52 4.00 7.90
C PHE A 161 -0.18 3.54 6.63
N THR A 162 -0.50 2.24 6.57
CA THR A 162 -1.08 1.63 5.36
C THR A 162 -2.58 1.41 5.47
N LYS A 163 -3.12 1.36 6.69
CA LYS A 163 -4.52 1.06 6.96
C LYS A 163 -5.00 1.75 8.22
N ARG A 164 -6.32 1.96 8.28
CA ARG A 164 -7.05 2.31 9.49
C ARG A 164 -8.02 1.16 9.83
N PRO A 165 -7.59 0.15 10.59
CA PRO A 165 -8.45 -0.98 10.91
C PRO A 165 -9.58 -0.56 11.85
N MET A 166 -10.69 -1.28 11.71
CA MET A 166 -11.88 -1.16 12.57
C MET A 166 -11.94 -2.29 13.63
N PHE A 167 -10.99 -3.23 13.59
CA PHE A 167 -10.98 -4.46 14.37
C PHE A 167 -9.64 -4.64 15.12
N TYR A 168 -9.53 -5.74 15.88
CA TYR A 168 -8.41 -6.08 16.78
C TYR A 168 -7.00 -5.93 16.12
N PRO A 169 -5.94 -5.53 16.86
CA PRO A 169 -5.86 -5.19 18.29
C PRO A 169 -6.57 -3.93 18.76
N GLY A 170 -6.97 -3.03 17.85
CA GLY A 170 -7.74 -1.85 18.22
C GLY A 170 -8.01 -0.94 17.02
N PRO A 171 -9.19 -0.27 16.99
CA PRO A 171 -9.53 0.65 15.92
C PRO A 171 -8.60 1.86 15.94
N GLY A 172 -8.17 2.32 14.77
CA GLY A 172 -7.40 3.56 14.64
C GLY A 172 -6.33 3.53 13.57
N VAL A 173 -5.26 4.27 13.78
CA VAL A 173 -4.11 4.34 12.86
C VAL A 173 -3.01 3.42 13.39
N TRP A 174 -2.54 2.48 12.57
CA TRP A 174 -1.38 1.66 12.89
C TRP A 174 -0.16 2.19 12.15
N SER A 175 0.70 2.88 12.88
CA SER A 175 1.98 3.34 12.37
C SER A 175 2.76 2.16 11.80
N SER A 176 3.27 2.33 10.60
CA SER A 176 4.18 1.37 9.98
C SER A 176 5.60 1.58 10.48
N ASP A 177 6.45 0.59 10.25
CA ASP A 177 7.83 0.61 10.74
C ASP A 177 8.59 1.84 10.21
N GLY A 178 9.34 2.48 11.11
CA GLY A 178 10.30 3.50 10.76
C GLY A 178 11.51 2.92 10.02
N ARG A 179 12.62 3.67 10.00
CA ARG A 179 13.87 3.17 9.42
C ARG A 179 14.34 1.89 10.15
N ASN A 180 14.57 0.82 9.40
CA ASN A 180 15.09 -0.45 9.94
C ASN A 180 16.32 -0.92 9.16
N PHE A 181 17.24 -1.57 9.88
CA PHE A 181 18.48 -2.10 9.33
C PHE A 181 18.59 -3.59 9.63
N THR A 182 18.93 -4.39 8.62
CA THR A 182 19.18 -5.82 8.76
C THR A 182 20.52 -6.17 8.10
N ALA A 183 21.30 -6.99 8.78
CA ALA A 183 22.52 -7.58 8.23
C ALA A 183 22.37 -9.11 8.17
N SER A 184 22.93 -9.74 7.15
CA SER A 184 22.90 -11.19 6.99
C SER A 184 24.21 -11.70 6.40
N LEU A 185 24.66 -12.86 6.90
CA LEU A 185 25.83 -13.57 6.40
C LEU A 185 25.37 -14.86 5.72
N ALA A 186 25.72 -15.03 4.45
CA ALA A 186 25.45 -16.25 3.71
C ALA A 186 26.75 -17.04 3.53
N VAL A 187 26.74 -18.30 3.97
CA VAL A 187 27.84 -19.26 3.79
C VAL A 187 27.36 -20.39 2.87
N ARG A 188 28.11 -20.65 1.80
CA ARG A 188 27.88 -21.76 0.86
C ARG A 188 28.99 -22.79 1.07
N ILE A 189 28.60 -24.03 1.34
CA ILE A 189 29.47 -25.20 1.57
C ILE A 189 29.55 -26.00 0.27
#